data_AF-A0A9W8IC68-F1
#
_entry.id   AF-A0A9W8IC68-F1
#
_cell.length_a   1.000
_cell.length_b   1.000
_cell.length_c   1.000
_cell.angle_alpha   90.00
_cell.angle_beta   90.00
_cell.angle_gamma   90.00
#
_symmetry.space_group_name_H-M   'P 1'
#
loop_
_entity.id
_entity.type
_entity.pdbx_description
1 polymer ?
#
loop_
_entity_poly.entity_id
_entity_poly.type
_entity_poly.pdbx_seq_one_letter_code
_entity_poly.pdbx_strand_id
1 'polypeptide(L)'
;MKRPTLQFVFLINNHSYLARALQDTMYAGDDMSQSLGLGDLVGRSAQLRTESQIERSRKGYIATWKALMSAFPAATLGPAEKLGMFNQGFDDMVRSHRVYDIFDADVRAMLVSDATEAIIPEYEKFLRQNSDNSSEFTHAMKYTPRDLQRRINGMLDD
;
A
#
# COMPACT_ATOMS: atom_id res chain seq x y z
N MET A 1 19.70 -2.80 -3.92
CA MET A 1 18.94 -2.92 -2.65
C MET A 1 17.55 -3.44 -3.01
N LYS A 2 17.11 -4.58 -2.46
CA LYS A 2 15.76 -5.10 -2.74
C LYS A 2 14.73 -4.09 -2.22
N ARG A 3 13.72 -3.73 -3.02
CA ARG A 3 12.60 -2.87 -2.61
C ARG A 3 11.42 -3.79 -2.25
N PRO A 4 11.22 -4.18 -0.97
CA PRO A 4 10.19 -5.16 -0.61
C PRO A 4 8.79 -4.68 -1.01
N THR A 5 8.55 -3.38 -0.93
CA THR A 5 7.28 -2.76 -1.35
C THR A 5 7.01 -2.93 -2.84
N LEU A 6 8.02 -2.77 -3.72
CA LEU A 6 7.86 -2.99 -5.16
C LEU A 6 7.45 -4.43 -5.48
N GLN A 7 8.00 -5.42 -4.75
CA GLN A 7 7.62 -6.83 -4.94
C GLN A 7 6.13 -7.02 -4.68
N PHE A 8 5.58 -6.45 -3.61
CA PHE A 8 4.17 -6.57 -3.30
C PHE A 8 3.29 -5.81 -4.30
N VAL A 9 3.69 -4.60 -4.70
CA VAL A 9 2.99 -3.83 -5.74
C VAL A 9 2.95 -4.62 -7.05
N PHE A 10 4.08 -5.20 -7.47
CA PHE A 10 4.15 -6.05 -8.66
C PHE A 10 3.19 -7.24 -8.58
N LEU A 11 3.17 -7.96 -7.45
CA LEU A 11 2.29 -9.11 -7.24
C LEU A 11 0.81 -8.71 -7.23
N ILE A 12 0.45 -7.60 -6.58
CA ILE A 12 -0.91 -7.08 -6.56
C ILE A 12 -1.35 -6.73 -7.97
N ASN A 13 -0.54 -5.95 -8.71
CA ASN A 13 -0.86 -5.50 -10.06
C ASN A 13 -1.10 -6.69 -11.02
N ASN A 14 -0.20 -7.68 -11.01
CA ASN A 14 -0.32 -8.84 -11.89
C ASN A 14 -1.45 -9.79 -11.48
N HIS A 15 -1.65 -10.05 -10.18
CA HIS A 15 -2.76 -10.92 -9.76
C HIS A 15 -4.12 -10.25 -9.96
N SER A 16 -4.24 -8.93 -9.79
CA SER A 16 -5.47 -8.20 -10.11
C SER A 16 -5.80 -8.27 -11.60
N TYR A 17 -4.80 -8.12 -12.47
CA TYR A 17 -4.97 -8.32 -13.91
C TYR A 17 -5.45 -9.75 -14.22
N LEU A 18 -4.81 -10.77 -13.64
CA LEU A 18 -5.22 -12.16 -13.83
C LEU A 18 -6.63 -12.42 -13.31
N ALA A 19 -7.00 -11.89 -12.14
CA ALA A 19 -8.33 -12.06 -11.57
C ALA A 19 -9.40 -11.49 -12.51
N ARG A 20 -9.18 -10.29 -13.07
CA ARG A 20 -10.06 -9.70 -14.06
C ARG A 20 -10.12 -10.49 -15.36
N ALA A 21 -8.98 -10.89 -15.91
CA ALA A 21 -8.95 -11.69 -17.13
C ALA A 21 -9.70 -13.02 -16.97
N LEU A 22 -9.60 -13.66 -15.80
CA LEU A 22 -10.39 -14.85 -15.48
C LEU A 22 -11.87 -14.55 -15.34
N GLN A 23 -12.24 -13.43 -14.73
CA GLN A 23 -13.64 -13.01 -14.57
C GLN A 23 -14.28 -12.65 -15.92
N ASP A 24 -13.60 -11.87 -16.75
CA ASP A 24 -14.10 -11.39 -18.05
C ASP A 24 -14.27 -12.52 -19.06
N THR A 25 -13.50 -13.60 -18.90
CA THR A 25 -13.58 -14.80 -19.76
C THR A 25 -14.39 -15.93 -19.10
N MET A 26 -15.08 -15.64 -18.00
CA MET A 26 -16.01 -16.57 -17.37
C MET A 26 -17.40 -16.34 -17.96
N TYR A 27 -18.08 -17.43 -18.32
CA TYR A 27 -19.35 -17.42 -19.04
C TYR A 27 -19.29 -16.67 -20.39
N ALA A 28 -18.09 -16.54 -20.97
CA ALA A 28 -17.92 -15.90 -22.28
C ALA A 28 -18.43 -16.77 -23.43
N GLY A 29 -18.63 -18.07 -23.18
CA GLY A 29 -19.34 -18.97 -24.08
C GLY A 29 -20.85 -18.87 -23.90
N ASP A 30 -21.48 -17.83 -24.43
CA ASP A 30 -22.90 -17.94 -24.81
C ASP A 30 -23.20 -17.35 -26.21
N ASP A 31 -24.09 -18.08 -26.88
CA ASP A 31 -24.72 -17.96 -28.19
C ASP A 31 -24.01 -18.20 -29.54
N MET A 32 -22.73 -17.92 -29.81
CA MET A 32 -22.17 -18.21 -31.18
C MET A 32 -20.69 -18.61 -31.30
N SER A 33 -19.91 -18.63 -30.21
CA SER A 33 -18.49 -19.02 -30.28
C SER A 33 -18.25 -20.33 -29.52
N GLN A 34 -17.71 -21.34 -30.19
CA GLN A 34 -17.37 -22.64 -29.59
C GLN A 34 -16.12 -22.60 -28.69
N SER A 35 -15.55 -21.42 -28.42
CA SER A 35 -14.35 -21.30 -27.60
C SER A 35 -14.73 -21.01 -26.14
N LEU A 36 -14.45 -21.97 -25.26
CA LEU A 36 -14.46 -21.75 -23.82
C LEU A 36 -13.45 -20.65 -23.47
N GLY A 37 -13.87 -19.65 -22.69
CA GLY A 37 -12.95 -18.65 -22.16
C GLY A 37 -12.00 -19.25 -21.13
N LEU A 38 -10.87 -18.59 -20.85
CA LEU A 38 -9.89 -19.09 -19.87
C LEU A 38 -10.53 -19.28 -18.49
N GLY A 39 -11.39 -18.35 -18.07
CA GLY A 39 -12.19 -18.42 -16.84
C GLY A 39 -13.07 -19.66 -16.76
N ASP A 40 -13.73 -20.02 -17.87
CA ASP A 40 -14.54 -21.24 -17.98
C ASP A 40 -13.69 -22.51 -17.83
N LEU A 41 -12.48 -22.51 -18.40
CA LEU A 41 -11.57 -23.66 -18.36
C LEU A 41 -10.99 -23.91 -16.97
N VAL A 42 -10.54 -22.87 -16.27
CA VAL A 42 -9.89 -23.01 -14.95
C VAL A 42 -10.88 -22.99 -13.79
N GLY A 43 -12.08 -22.46 -14.03
CA GLY A 43 -13.18 -22.38 -13.08
C GLY A 43 -12.93 -21.43 -11.89
N ARG A 44 -13.98 -21.30 -11.08
CA ARG A 44 -14.02 -20.38 -9.92
C ARG A 44 -12.92 -20.63 -8.89
N SER A 45 -12.43 -21.86 -8.75
CA SER A 45 -11.36 -22.18 -7.80
C SER A 45 -10.05 -21.45 -8.13
N ALA A 46 -9.72 -21.24 -9.40
CA ALA A 46 -8.52 -20.49 -9.79
C ALA A 46 -8.65 -18.99 -9.50
N GLN A 47 -9.85 -18.43 -9.71
CA GLN A 47 -10.16 -17.05 -9.35
C GLN A 47 -9.99 -16.82 -7.84
N LEU A 48 -10.61 -17.66 -7.00
CA LEU A 48 -10.48 -17.57 -5.54
C LEU A 48 -9.04 -17.67 -5.05
N ARG A 49 -8.22 -18.53 -5.69
CA ARG A 49 -6.78 -18.63 -5.38
C ARG A 49 -6.06 -17.34 -5.71
N THR A 50 -6.38 -16.72 -6.85
CA THR A 50 -5.76 -15.46 -7.29
C THR A 50 -6.14 -14.32 -6.35
N GLU A 51 -7.42 -14.19 -5.98
CA GLU A 51 -7.90 -13.24 -4.98
C GLU A 51 -7.18 -13.43 -3.63
N SER A 52 -7.00 -14.67 -3.17
CA SER A 52 -6.23 -14.97 -1.96
C SER A 52 -4.75 -14.56 -2.05
N GLN A 53 -4.14 -14.57 -3.25
CA GLN A 53 -2.77 -14.08 -3.44
C GLN A 53 -2.69 -12.55 -3.43
N ILE A 54 -3.71 -11.86 -3.96
CA ILE A 54 -3.85 -10.40 -3.86
C ILE A 54 -3.88 -10.03 -2.37
N GLU A 55 -4.76 -10.64 -1.59
CA GLU A 55 -4.90 -10.37 -0.15
C GLU A 55 -3.62 -10.62 0.65
N ARG A 56 -2.89 -11.70 0.35
CA ARG A 56 -1.58 -11.96 0.99
C ARG A 56 -0.55 -10.89 0.62
N SER A 57 -0.53 -10.46 -0.63
CA SER A 57 0.39 -9.42 -1.10
C SER A 57 0.06 -8.07 -0.48
N ARG A 58 -1.23 -7.73 -0.33
CA ARG A 58 -1.71 -6.53 0.38
C ARG A 58 -1.25 -6.50 1.84
N LYS A 59 -1.35 -7.62 2.56
CA LYS A 59 -0.84 -7.71 3.94
C LYS A 59 0.67 -7.42 4.02
N GLY A 60 1.45 -7.94 3.06
CA GLY A 60 2.87 -7.64 2.94
C GLY A 60 3.14 -6.16 2.65
N TYR A 61 2.41 -5.58 1.72
CA TYR A 61 2.47 -4.15 1.38
C TYR A 61 2.17 -3.27 2.59
N ILE A 62 1.05 -3.50 3.29
CA ILE A 62 0.66 -2.80 4.53
C ILE A 62 1.76 -2.90 5.59
N ALA A 63 2.38 -4.08 5.75
CA ALA A 63 3.46 -4.26 6.71
C ALA A 63 4.68 -3.37 6.39
N THR A 64 4.99 -3.14 5.10
CA THR A 64 6.09 -2.22 4.73
C THR A 64 5.81 -0.77 5.12
N TRP A 65 4.56 -0.33 5.04
CA TRP A 65 4.15 1.00 5.53
C TRP A 65 4.20 1.08 7.05
N LYS A 66 3.67 0.07 7.75
CA LYS A 66 3.73 0.03 9.22
C LYS A 66 5.16 0.01 9.77
N ALA A 67 6.10 -0.57 9.03
CA ALA A 67 7.51 -0.59 9.41
C ALA A 67 8.14 0.81 9.50
N LEU A 68 7.57 1.84 8.84
CA LEU A 68 8.04 3.22 8.99
C LEU A 68 7.92 3.74 10.42
N MET A 69 7.01 3.17 11.22
CA MET A 69 6.75 3.56 12.60
C MET A 69 7.36 2.59 13.61
N SER A 70 8.25 1.69 13.18
CA SER A 70 8.87 0.70 14.07
C SER A 70 9.67 1.32 15.23
N ALA A 71 10.14 2.56 15.05
CA ALA A 71 10.84 3.33 16.08
C ALA A 71 9.91 3.93 17.15
N PHE A 72 8.61 4.08 16.88
CA PHE A 72 7.66 4.71 17.81
C PHE A 72 7.61 4.04 19.20
N PRO A 73 7.55 2.70 19.31
CA PRO A 73 7.57 2.03 20.61
C PRO A 73 8.97 1.98 21.26
N ALA A 74 10.05 2.39 20.58
CA ALA A 74 11.40 2.28 21.13
C ALA A 74 11.58 3.23 22.33
N ALA A 75 11.81 2.69 23.53
CA ALA A 75 12.00 3.49 24.73
C ALA A 75 13.34 4.26 24.74
N THR A 76 14.31 3.84 23.92
CA THR A 76 15.66 4.41 23.87
C THR A 76 15.77 5.67 23.02
N LEU A 77 14.74 6.03 22.26
CA LEU A 77 14.76 7.17 21.33
C LEU A 77 13.82 8.27 21.82
N GLY A 78 14.26 9.51 21.66
CA GLY A 78 13.43 10.68 21.90
C GLY A 78 12.29 10.80 20.87
N PRO A 79 11.17 11.47 21.18
CA PRO A 79 10.09 11.70 20.23
C PRO A 79 10.54 12.41 18.93
N ALA A 80 11.45 13.38 19.04
CA ALA A 80 12.00 14.08 17.88
C ALA A 80 12.84 13.17 16.97
N GLU A 81 13.66 12.29 17.54
CA GLU A 81 14.46 11.31 16.79
C GLU A 81 13.56 10.31 16.05
N LYS A 82 12.51 9.83 16.72
CA LYS A 82 11.50 8.93 16.12
C LYS A 82 10.81 9.58 14.92
N LEU A 83 10.45 10.86 15.04
CA LEU A 83 9.90 11.63 13.91
C LEU A 83 10.92 11.79 12.79
N GLY A 84 12.18 12.06 13.11
CA GLY A 84 13.26 12.14 12.11
C GLY A 84 13.38 10.86 11.28
N MET A 85 13.42 9.70 11.93
CA MET A 85 13.47 8.39 11.26
C MET A 85 12.22 8.14 10.41
N PHE A 86 11.03 8.44 10.95
CA PHE A 86 9.78 8.31 10.22
C PHE A 86 9.75 9.21 8.98
N ASN A 87 10.12 10.49 9.12
CA ASN A 87 10.10 11.46 8.03
C ASN A 87 10.98 11.02 6.86
N GLN A 88 12.20 10.55 7.17
CA GLN A 88 13.12 10.04 6.16
C GLN A 88 12.55 8.81 5.45
N GLY A 89 12.09 7.82 6.23
CA GLY A 89 11.51 6.59 5.68
C GLY A 89 10.25 6.86 4.84
N PHE A 90 9.39 7.76 5.29
CA PHE A 90 8.19 8.18 4.58
C PHE A 90 8.50 8.86 3.25
N ASP A 91 9.46 9.80 3.24
CA ASP A 91 9.87 10.48 2.00
C ASP A 91 10.48 9.49 0.99
N ASP A 92 11.30 8.55 1.47
CA ASP A 92 11.89 7.52 0.63
C ASP A 92 10.82 6.55 0.09
N MET A 93 9.83 6.21 0.91
CA MET A 93 8.70 5.36 0.51
C MET A 93 7.86 6.05 -0.57
N VAL A 94 7.40 7.29 -0.35
CA VAL A 94 6.60 8.06 -1.32
C VAL A 94 7.38 8.27 -2.62
N ARG A 95 8.66 8.63 -2.53
CA ARG A 95 9.52 8.81 -3.72
C ARG A 95 9.67 7.51 -4.52
N SER A 96 9.74 6.36 -3.84
CA SER A 96 9.84 5.06 -4.51
C SER A 96 8.56 4.67 -5.24
N HIS A 97 7.39 5.10 -4.78
CA HIS A 97 6.11 4.79 -5.42
C HIS A 97 5.89 5.53 -6.74
N ARG A 98 6.49 6.71 -6.92
CA ARG A 98 6.41 7.50 -8.16
C ARG A 98 6.98 6.82 -9.40
N VAL A 99 7.76 5.75 -9.23
CA VAL A 99 8.33 4.99 -10.36
C VAL A 99 7.63 3.66 -10.57
N TYR A 100 6.55 3.38 -9.83
CA TYR A 100 5.79 2.15 -9.96
C TYR A 100 4.73 2.34 -11.04
N ASP A 101 4.73 1.44 -12.03
CA ASP A 101 3.71 1.40 -13.05
C ASP A 101 2.55 0.49 -12.61
N ILE A 102 1.41 1.11 -12.32
CA ILE A 102 0.17 0.44 -11.90
C ILE A 102 -0.91 0.91 -12.88
N PHE A 103 -1.23 0.10 -13.89
CA PHE A 103 -2.17 0.49 -14.95
C PHE A 103 -3.63 0.58 -14.48
N ASP A 104 -3.95 -0.12 -13.40
CA ASP A 104 -5.30 -0.30 -12.92
C ASP A 104 -5.69 0.74 -11.85
N ALA A 105 -6.70 1.57 -12.15
CA ALA A 105 -7.19 2.62 -11.26
C ALA A 105 -7.73 2.09 -9.92
N ASP A 106 -8.42 0.95 -9.91
CA ASP A 106 -8.94 0.37 -8.66
C ASP A 106 -7.80 -0.14 -7.80
N VAL A 107 -6.75 -0.69 -8.42
CA VAL A 107 -5.55 -1.12 -7.71
C VAL A 107 -4.78 0.09 -7.17
N ARG A 108 -4.68 1.20 -7.92
CA ARG A 108 -4.11 2.45 -7.39
C ARG A 108 -4.88 2.92 -6.15
N ALA A 109 -6.20 3.00 -6.24
CA ALA A 109 -7.06 3.42 -5.13
C ALA A 109 -6.92 2.51 -3.90
N MET A 110 -6.87 1.20 -4.13
CA MET A 110 -6.67 0.20 -3.08
C MET A 110 -5.31 0.39 -2.37
N LEU A 111 -4.23 0.56 -3.11
CA LEU A 111 -2.88 0.76 -2.55
C LEU A 111 -2.76 2.07 -1.77
N VAL A 112 -3.45 3.12 -2.22
CA VAL A 112 -3.54 4.40 -1.50
C VAL A 112 -4.35 4.25 -0.19
N SER A 113 -5.48 3.54 -0.23
CA SER A 113 -6.28 3.25 0.98
C SER A 113 -5.47 2.45 1.99
N ASP A 114 -4.86 1.35 1.55
CA ASP A 114 -4.05 0.45 2.39
C ASP A 114 -2.89 1.19 3.06
N ALA A 115 -2.19 2.08 2.34
CA ALA A 115 -1.11 2.90 2.89
C ALA A 115 -1.63 3.93 3.91
N THR A 116 -2.75 4.58 3.61
CA THR A 116 -3.38 5.59 4.48
C THR A 116 -3.83 4.96 5.78
N GLU A 117 -4.58 3.85 5.72
CA GLU A 117 -5.07 3.11 6.88
C GLU A 117 -3.93 2.53 7.72
N ALA A 118 -2.80 2.19 7.10
CA ALA A 118 -1.63 1.69 7.80
C ALA A 118 -0.93 2.76 8.65
N ILE A 119 -0.89 4.01 8.17
CA ILE A 119 -0.04 5.07 8.73
C ILE A 119 -0.81 6.02 9.64
N ILE A 120 -1.94 6.55 9.14
CA ILE A 120 -2.58 7.73 9.75
C ILE A 120 -3.00 7.48 11.20
N PRO A 121 -3.69 6.37 11.56
CA PRO A 121 -4.15 6.16 12.93
C PRO A 121 -3.00 6.08 13.95
N GLU A 122 -1.90 5.42 13.58
CA GLU A 122 -0.74 5.25 14.46
C GLU A 122 0.08 6.52 14.58
N TYR A 123 0.24 7.28 13.48
CA TYR A 123 0.89 8.59 13.51
C TYR A 123 0.13 9.59 14.38
N GLU A 124 -1.20 9.66 14.21
CA GLU A 124 -2.04 10.51 15.08
C GLU A 124 -1.95 10.12 16.55
N LYS A 125 -1.98 8.81 16.84
CA LYS A 125 -1.82 8.31 18.20
C LYS A 125 -0.48 8.71 18.78
N PHE A 126 0.60 8.58 18.01
CA PHE A 126 1.93 9.01 18.43
C PHE A 126 1.98 10.50 18.74
N LEU A 127 1.41 11.36 17.89
CA LEU A 127 1.35 12.80 18.13
C LEU A 127 0.56 13.15 19.39
N ARG A 128 -0.58 12.49 19.63
CA ARG A 128 -1.39 12.68 20.85
C ARG A 128 -0.64 12.27 22.12
N GLN A 129 0.18 11.23 22.05
CA GLN A 129 0.98 10.76 23.19
C GLN A 129 2.21 11.61 23.47
N ASN A 130 2.67 12.37 22.48
CA ASN A 130 3.87 13.20 22.55
C ASN A 130 3.51 14.65 22.24
N SER A 131 2.47 15.19 22.88
CA SER A 131 2.00 16.56 22.68
C SER A 131 2.87 17.61 23.38
N ASP A 132 3.98 17.20 24.01
CA ASP A 132 4.93 18.12 24.62
C ASP A 132 5.56 18.97 23.52
N ASN A 133 5.22 20.27 23.55
CA ASN A 133 5.72 21.30 22.63
C ASN A 133 7.20 21.64 22.92
N SER A 134 8.05 20.64 23.15
CA SER A 134 9.49 20.88 23.19
C SER A 134 9.91 21.44 21.84
N SER A 135 10.83 22.42 21.84
CA SER A 135 11.26 23.07 20.60
C SER A 135 11.82 22.04 19.60
N GLU A 136 12.51 21.02 20.10
CA GLU A 136 13.05 19.91 19.32
C GLU A 136 11.95 19.08 18.65
N PHE A 137 10.87 18.75 19.38
CA PHE A 137 9.74 18.00 18.82
C PHE A 137 9.01 18.82 17.76
N THR A 138 8.72 20.10 18.04
CA THR A 138 8.09 21.00 17.07
C THR A 138 8.95 21.16 15.81
N HIS A 139 10.27 21.23 15.95
CA HIS A 139 11.19 21.31 14.82
C HIS A 139 11.23 20.01 13.99
N ALA A 140 11.11 18.85 14.64
CA ALA A 140 11.07 17.55 13.98
C ALA A 140 9.71 17.23 13.31
N MET A 141 8.62 17.89 13.73
CA MET A 141 7.28 17.69 13.20
C MET A 141 7.13 18.30 11.78
N LYS A 142 7.54 17.53 10.78
CA LYS A 142 7.46 17.91 9.36
C LYS A 142 6.07 17.79 8.76
N TYR A 143 5.25 16.86 9.27
CA TYR A 143 3.97 16.48 8.68
C TYR A 143 2.83 16.51 9.69
N THR A 144 1.70 17.09 9.29
CA THR A 144 0.41 16.80 9.91
C THR A 144 -0.17 15.49 9.35
N PRO A 145 -1.14 14.84 10.03
CA PRO A 145 -1.86 13.70 9.46
C PRO A 145 -2.45 13.99 8.06
N ARG A 146 -2.96 15.21 7.88
CA ARG A 146 -3.50 15.68 6.59
C ARG A 146 -2.41 15.81 5.52
N ASP A 147 -1.20 16.24 5.88
CA ASP A 147 -0.06 16.28 4.95
C ASP A 147 0.36 14.90 4.49
N LEU A 148 0.40 13.92 5.41
CA LEU A 148 0.70 12.53 5.10
C LEU A 148 -0.33 11.97 4.12
N GLN A 149 -1.62 12.13 4.42
CA GLN A 149 -2.71 11.65 3.55
C GLN A 149 -2.61 12.27 2.15
N ARG A 150 -2.38 13.59 2.06
CA ARG A 150 -2.21 14.27 0.77
C ARG A 150 -1.02 13.71 -0.02
N ARG A 151 0.11 13.44 0.64
CA ARG A 151 1.30 12.88 -0.01
C ARG A 151 1.11 11.43 -0.45
N ILE A 152 0.38 10.63 0.34
CA ILE A 152 0.03 9.25 -0.03
C ILE A 152 -0.92 9.25 -1.23
N ASN A 153 -1.94 10.10 -1.24
CA ASN A 153 -2.87 10.21 -2.36
C ASN A 153 -2.15 10.55 -3.68
N GLY A 154 -1.18 11.47 -3.64
CA GLY A 154 -0.40 11.87 -4.81
C GLY A 154 0.88 11.05 -5.06
N MET A 155 1.03 9.85 -4.47
CA MET A 155 2.26 9.06 -4.62
C MET A 155 2.30 8.21 -5.89
N LEU A 156 1.15 8.00 -6.53
CA LEU A 156 0.95 7.21 -7.75
C LEU A 156 0.43 8.04 -8.93
N ASP A 157 0.42 9.36 -8.76
CA ASP A 157 0.11 10.32 -9.82
C ASP A 157 1.43 10.69 -10.53
N ASP A 158 1.39 10.78 -11.86
CA ASP A 158 2.53 11.17 -12.72
C ASP A 158 2.86 12.68 -12.59
#